data_AF-A0A9N9TB78-F1
#
_entry.id   AF-A0A9N9TB78-F1
#
_cell.length_a   1.000
_cell.length_b   1.000
_cell.length_c   1.000
_cell.angle_alpha   90.00
_cell.angle_beta   90.00
_cell.angle_gamma   90.00
#
_symmetry.space_group_name_H-M   'P 1'
#
loop_
_entity.id
_entity.type
_entity.pdbx_description
1 polymer ?
#
loop_
_entity_poly.entity_id
_entity_poly.type
_entity_poly.pdbx_seq_one_letter_code
_entity_poly.pdbx_strand_id
1 'polypeptide(L)'
;MGASFKCHNLSLDTNVRMLRCYIFSVLFYGVESWTLNEDMYRKLETFEMWLHRRILKIPWTDRVTNKEVLRRLNKNREVLPSHFESYKFGHIMRNKSRYALL
;
A
#
# COMPACT_ATOMS: atom_id res chain seq x y z
N MET A 1 -23.39 -10.37 3.06
CA MET A 1 -22.29 -10.81 2.17
C MET A 1 -20.99 -10.66 2.92
N GLY A 2 -20.48 -11.76 3.47
CA GLY A 2 -19.32 -11.81 4.35
C GLY A 2 -18.11 -12.44 3.66
N ALA A 3 -16.95 -11.86 3.89
CA ALA A 3 -15.63 -12.42 3.57
C ALA A 3 -14.57 -11.62 4.34
N SER A 4 -13.42 -12.11 4.78
CA SER A 4 -12.91 -13.46 5.02
C SER A 4 -11.56 -13.25 5.71
N PHE A 5 -11.56 -12.76 6.95
CA PHE A 5 -10.33 -12.60 7.76
C PHE A 5 -10.64 -13.01 9.21
N LYS A 6 -11.13 -14.24 9.40
CA LYS A 6 -11.40 -14.83 10.72
C LYS A 6 -10.41 -15.95 11.07
N CYS A 7 -9.14 -15.79 10.69
CA CYS A 7 -8.09 -16.69 11.16
C CYS A 7 -7.50 -16.10 12.44
N HIS A 8 -7.79 -16.71 13.60
CA HIS A 8 -7.32 -16.22 14.90
C HIS A 8 -5.79 -16.26 15.05
N ASN A 9 -5.08 -17.06 14.22
CA ASN A 9 -3.68 -17.44 14.41
C ASN A 9 -2.78 -17.26 13.17
N LEU A 10 -3.07 -16.33 12.26
CA LEU A 10 -2.11 -15.97 11.21
C LEU A 10 -1.14 -14.91 11.72
N SER A 11 0.16 -15.13 11.52
CA SER A 11 1.20 -14.14 11.84
C SER A 11 0.86 -12.78 11.22
N LEU A 12 1.13 -11.69 11.94
CA LEU A 12 0.93 -10.33 11.45
C LEU A 12 1.63 -10.11 10.10
N ASP A 13 2.82 -10.72 9.94
CA ASP A 13 3.55 -10.71 8.66
C ASP A 13 2.74 -11.32 7.51
N THR A 14 2.16 -12.50 7.72
CA THR A 14 1.36 -13.20 6.70
C THR A 14 0.14 -12.36 6.27
N ASN A 15 -0.54 -11.72 7.22
CA ASN A 15 -1.67 -10.85 6.92
C ASN A 15 -1.25 -9.61 6.10
N VAL A 16 -0.11 -9.00 6.45
CA VAL A 16 0.43 -7.85 5.70
C VAL A 16 0.83 -8.29 4.28
N ARG A 17 1.46 -9.45 4.13
CA ARG A 17 1.82 -10.01 2.82
C ARG A 17 0.58 -10.28 1.96
N MET A 18 -0.48 -10.84 2.54
CA MET A 18 -1.75 -11.05 1.83
C MET A 18 -2.36 -9.73 1.35
N LEU A 19 -2.43 -8.71 2.21
CA LEU A 19 -2.94 -7.39 1.81
C LEU A 19 -2.11 -6.78 0.69
N ARG A 20 -0.79 -6.99 0.70
CA ARG A 20 0.09 -6.55 -0.39
C ARG A 20 -0.18 -7.28 -1.70
N CYS A 21 -0.37 -8.59 -1.66
CA CYS A 21 -0.64 -9.36 -2.87
C CYS A 21 -2.02 -9.09 -3.46
N TYR A 22 -3.07 -8.93 -2.64
CA TYR A 22 -4.43 -8.80 -3.14
C TYR A 22 -4.87 -7.34 -3.26
N ILE A 23 -4.77 -6.57 -2.18
CA ILE A 23 -5.34 -5.22 -2.15
C ILE A 23 -4.41 -4.23 -2.83
N PHE A 24 -3.11 -4.24 -2.50
CA PHE A 24 -2.18 -3.32 -3.13
C PHE A 24 -2.00 -3.62 -4.62
N SER A 25 -1.98 -4.88 -5.05
CA SER A 25 -1.93 -5.22 -6.49
C SER A 25 -3.07 -4.60 -7.29
N VAL A 26 -4.31 -4.71 -6.81
CA VAL A 26 -5.48 -4.13 -7.49
C VAL A 26 -5.45 -2.60 -7.48
N LEU A 27 -5.08 -2.00 -6.34
CA LEU A 27 -4.93 -0.55 -6.25
C LEU A 27 -3.86 -0.03 -7.20
N PHE A 28 -2.72 -0.71 -7.28
CA PHE A 28 -1.61 -0.35 -8.16
C PHE A 28 -1.96 -0.50 -9.63
N TYR A 29 -2.72 -1.51 -10.03
CA TYR A 29 -3.23 -1.60 -11.39
C TYR A 29 -4.14 -0.42 -11.77
N GLY A 30 -4.96 0.05 -10.81
CA GLY A 30 -5.71 1.29 -10.96
C GLY A 30 -4.80 2.50 -11.14
N VAL A 31 -3.77 2.64 -10.32
CA VAL A 31 -2.78 3.73 -10.41
C VAL A 31 -2.11 3.80 -11.78
N GLU A 32 -1.80 2.68 -12.43
CA GLU A 32 -1.20 2.67 -13.77
C GLU A 32 -2.15 3.17 -14.87
N SER A 33 -3.46 3.05 -14.63
CA SER A 33 -4.51 3.40 -15.60
C SER A 33 -5.06 4.82 -15.42
N TRP A 34 -4.88 5.42 -14.23
CA TRP A 34 -5.40 6.75 -13.88
C TRP A 34 -4.26 7.70 -13.49
N THR A 35 -4.30 8.96 -13.93
CA THR A 35 -3.33 9.97 -13.47
C THR A 35 -3.51 10.21 -11.98
N LEU A 36 -2.51 9.84 -11.18
CA LEU A 36 -2.54 10.09 -9.74
C LEU A 36 -2.39 11.58 -9.45
N ASN A 37 -3.41 12.15 -8.82
CA ASN A 37 -3.33 13.50 -8.27
C ASN A 37 -2.81 13.46 -6.82
N GLU A 38 -2.26 14.57 -6.32
CA GLU A 38 -1.79 14.73 -4.94
C GLU A 38 -2.87 14.34 -3.90
N ASP A 39 -4.13 14.69 -4.17
CA ASP A 39 -5.26 14.29 -3.33
C ASP A 39 -5.49 12.78 -3.26
N MET A 40 -5.23 12.07 -4.36
CA MET A 40 -5.34 10.61 -4.40
C MET A 40 -4.22 9.95 -3.60
N TYR A 41 -3.01 10.53 -3.62
CA TYR A 41 -1.90 10.07 -2.78
C TYR A 41 -2.27 10.20 -1.29
N ARG A 42 -2.77 11.35 -0.85
CA ARG A 42 -3.20 11.57 0.55
C ARG A 42 -4.29 10.59 0.99
N LYS A 43 -5.22 10.28 0.09
CA LYS A 43 -6.27 9.27 0.32
C LYS A 43 -5.69 7.86 0.43
N LEU A 44 -4.73 7.49 -0.42
CA LEU A 44 -4.07 6.19 -0.39
C LEU A 44 -3.24 6.00 0.88
N GLU A 45 -2.54 7.04 1.31
CA GLU A 45 -1.80 7.09 2.57
C GLU A 45 -2.72 6.86 3.78
N THR A 46 -3.90 7.52 3.78
CA THR A 46 -4.91 7.34 4.83
C THR A 46 -5.50 5.92 4.80
N PHE A 47 -5.71 5.39 3.60
CA PHE A 47 -6.23 4.04 3.39
C PHE A 47 -5.27 2.95 3.87
N GLU A 48 -3.97 3.07 3.58
CA GLU A 48 -2.94 2.16 4.13
C GLU A 48 -2.99 2.16 5.67
N MET A 49 -3.01 3.34 6.28
CA MET A 49 -3.06 3.46 7.74
C MET A 49 -4.33 2.86 8.34
N TRP A 50 -5.44 2.91 7.61
CA TRP A 50 -6.69 2.28 8.01
C TRP A 50 -6.60 0.74 7.95
N LEU A 51 -6.02 0.19 6.89
CA LEU A 51 -5.77 -1.25 6.76
C LEU A 51 -4.86 -1.78 7.88
N HIS A 52 -3.78 -1.07 8.19
CA HIS A 52 -2.87 -1.45 9.27
C HIS A 52 -3.55 -1.51 10.63
N ARG A 53 -4.40 -0.53 10.96
CA ARG A 53 -5.20 -0.55 12.18
C ARG A 53 -6.16 -1.75 12.24
N ARG A 54 -6.74 -2.13 11.10
CA ARG A 54 -7.62 -3.30 10.99
C ARG A 54 -6.87 -4.61 11.24
N ILE A 55 -5.66 -4.77 10.71
CA ILE A 55 -4.80 -5.95 10.94
C ILE A 55 -4.42 -6.05 12.42
N LEU A 56 -3.98 -4.94 13.01
CA LEU A 56 -3.58 -4.88 14.42
C LEU A 56 -4.78 -4.94 15.38
N LYS A 57 -6.01 -4.95 14.86
CA LYS A 57 -7.26 -4.93 15.64
C LYS A 57 -7.30 -3.79 16.66
N ILE A 58 -6.68 -2.65 16.35
CA ILE A 58 -6.66 -1.49 17.24
C ILE A 58 -8.07 -0.89 17.24
N PRO A 59 -8.73 -0.79 18.40
CA PRO A 59 -10.03 -0.14 18.46
C PRO A 59 -9.86 1.35 18.18
N TRP A 60 -10.85 1.96 17.52
CA TRP A 60 -10.81 3.37 17.17
C TRP A 60 -10.73 4.30 18.40
N THR A 61 -11.14 3.79 19.58
CA THR A 61 -11.08 4.48 20.87
C THR A 61 -9.65 4.68 21.39
N ASP A 62 -8.70 3.84 20.97
CA ASP A 62 -7.33 3.83 21.53
C ASP A 62 -6.46 5.00 21.03
N ARG A 63 -7.00 5.94 20.23
CA ARG A 63 -6.34 7.17 19.72
C ARG A 63 -4.83 7.01 19.39
N VAL A 64 -4.45 5.86 18.86
CA VAL A 64 -3.05 5.50 18.62
C VAL A 64 -2.51 6.31 17.45
N THR A 65 -1.35 6.94 17.65
CA THR A 65 -0.67 7.72 16.62
C THR A 65 -0.21 6.84 15.45
N ASN A 66 -0.16 7.38 14.22
CA ASN A 66 0.31 6.62 13.06
C ASN A 66 1.73 6.05 13.23
N LYS A 67 2.60 6.78 13.95
CA LYS A 67 3.98 6.35 14.26
C LYS A 67 3.98 5.08 15.13
N GLU A 68 3.11 5.02 16.12
CA GLU A 68 2.98 3.87 17.01
C GLU A 68 2.37 2.66 16.29
N VAL A 69 1.41 2.88 15.38
CA VAL A 69 0.88 1.82 14.50
C VAL A 69 1.98 1.18 13.65
N LEU A 70 2.84 1.99 13.03
CA LEU A 70 3.97 1.51 12.24
C LEU A 70 5.02 0.79 13.09
N ARG A 71 5.30 1.30 14.30
CA ARG A 71 6.21 0.65 15.27
C ARG A 71 5.73 -0.75 15.64
N ARG A 72 4.43 -0.93 15.89
CA ARG A 72 3.83 -2.24 16.21
C ARG A 72 3.89 -3.22 15.05
N LEU A 73 3.86 -2.74 13.81
CA LEU A 73 4.03 -3.57 12.61
C LEU A 73 5.49 -3.89 12.30
N ASN A 74 6.45 -3.25 12.97
CA ASN A 74 7.88 -3.31 12.64
C ASN A 74 8.12 -3.06 11.13
N LYS A 75 7.40 -2.08 10.57
CA LYS A 75 7.47 -1.71 9.16
C LYS A 75 7.61 -0.21 8.99
N ASN A 76 8.43 0.17 8.01
CA ASN A 76 8.46 1.53 7.50
C ASN A 76 7.28 1.73 6.54
N ARG A 77 6.95 2.98 6.26
CA ARG A 77 5.86 3.35 5.35
C ARG A 77 6.22 2.92 3.92
N GLU A 78 5.51 1.93 3.36
CA GLU A 78 5.97 1.24 2.13
C GLU A 78 5.30 1.75 0.82
N VAL A 79 4.15 2.43 0.86
CA VAL A 79 3.33 2.66 -0.37
C VAL A 79 3.97 3.58 -1.41
N LEU A 80 4.75 4.57 -0.98
CA LEU A 80 5.13 5.69 -1.87
C LEU A 80 6.42 5.47 -2.68
N PRO A 81 7.52 4.91 -2.13
CA PRO A 81 8.79 4.87 -2.88
C PRO A 81 8.80 3.81 -4.00
N SER A 82 8.12 2.67 -3.80
CA SER A 82 8.23 1.53 -4.73
C SER A 82 7.46 1.74 -6.05
N HIS A 83 6.36 2.48 -6.02
CA HIS A 83 5.50 2.65 -7.18
C HIS A 83 5.80 3.91 -8.01
N PHE A 84 6.42 4.93 -7.40
CA PHE A 84 6.96 6.06 -8.15
C PHE A 84 8.02 5.60 -9.14
N GLU A 85 8.81 4.60 -8.73
CA GLU A 85 9.78 3.95 -9.59
C GLU A 85 9.09 3.08 -10.65
N SER A 86 8.03 2.30 -10.35
CA SER A 86 7.34 1.50 -11.39
C SER A 86 6.63 2.36 -12.44
N TYR A 87 6.00 3.48 -12.05
CA TYR A 87 5.44 4.45 -13.00
C TYR A 87 6.52 5.04 -13.91
N LYS A 88 7.65 5.50 -13.33
CA LYS A 88 8.81 5.94 -14.10
C LYS A 88 9.35 4.82 -14.99
N PHE A 89 9.48 3.59 -14.49
CA PHE A 89 9.94 2.43 -15.25
C PHE A 89 9.00 2.13 -16.42
N GLY A 90 7.68 2.21 -16.22
CA GLY A 90 6.69 2.06 -17.29
C GLY A 90 6.86 3.13 -18.38
N HIS A 91 7.07 4.39 -17.99
CA HIS A 91 7.37 5.47 -18.92
C HIS A 91 8.72 5.30 -19.65
N ILE A 92 9.77 4.90 -18.94
CA ILE A 92 11.11 4.63 -19.49
C ILE A 92 11.08 3.44 -20.46
N MET A 93 10.38 2.36 -20.11
CA MET A 93 10.22 1.16 -20.95
C MET A 93 9.38 1.42 -22.20
N ARG A 94 8.32 2.25 -22.10
CA ARG A 94 7.49 2.65 -23.26
C ARG A 94 8.20 3.63 -24.20
N ASN A 95 9.15 4.42 -23.69
CA ASN A 95 9.90 5.40 -24.48
C ASN A 95 11.38 5.01 -24.66
N LYS A 96 11.63 3.73 -24.98
CA LYS A 96 12.98 3.19 -25.20
C LYS A 96 13.75 3.94 -26.30
N SER A 97 13.06 4.44 -27.33
CA SER A 97 13.67 5.17 -28.46
C SER A 97 14.37 6.48 -28.08
N ARG A 98 13.95 7.15 -26.98
CA ARG A 98 14.53 8.43 -26.57
C ARG A 98 15.75 8.27 -25.66
N TYR A 99 15.85 7.15 -24.95
CA TYR A 99 16.89 6.89 -23.94
C TYR A 99 17.86 5.76 -24.34
N ALA A 100 17.73 5.19 -25.53
CA ALA A 100 18.63 4.16 -26.07
C ALA A 100 19.97 4.70 -26.63
N LEU A 101 20.25 6.00 -26.43
CA LEU A 101 21.47 6.68 -26.91
C LEU A 101 22.42 7.10 -25.76
N LEU A 102 22.22 6.55 -24.57
CA LEU A 102 23.16 6.57 -23.44
C LEU A 102 23.66 5.14 -23.19
#